data_AF-A0AAN8PGH0-F1
#
_entry.id   AF-A0AAN8PGH0-F1
#
_cell.length_a   1.000
_cell.length_b   1.000
_cell.length_c   1.000
_cell.angle_alpha   90.00
_cell.angle_beta   90.00
_cell.angle_gamma   90.00
#
_symmetry.space_group_name_H-M   'P 1'
#
loop_
_entity.id
_entity.type
_entity.pdbx_description
1 polymer ?
#
loop_
_entity_poly.entity_id
_entity_poly.type
_entity_poly.pdbx_seq_one_letter_code
_entity_poly.pdbx_strand_id
1 'polypeptide(L)'
;MMKCETSLSAGIKKISETKRPGMVIIHKSTCGACTTLKSKLLASREIDHLSNSFVVISLMDDSAPREPKYYPDGKYVPRILFLDPSGQLMKEVINIGGNSQYKYYYSNTTSLINSMQRVLKACSGEQSNRPTGSK
;
A
#
# COMPACT_ATOMS: atom_id res chain seq x y z
N MET A 1 -13.81 1.29 10.81
CA MET A 1 -13.86 2.25 9.67
C MET A 1 -12.47 2.77 9.42
N MET A 2 -11.88 2.29 8.34
CA MET A 2 -10.54 2.57 7.87
C MET A 2 -10.26 4.08 7.78
N LYS A 3 -9.32 4.55 8.59
CA LYS A 3 -8.84 5.94 8.56
C LYS A 3 -7.75 6.08 7.51
N CYS A 4 -7.91 7.04 6.61
CA CYS A 4 -6.96 7.28 5.52
C CYS A 4 -6.41 8.70 5.57
N GLU A 5 -5.12 8.86 5.33
CA GLU A 5 -4.50 10.14 4.99
C GLU A 5 -4.69 10.42 3.50
N THR A 6 -4.95 11.67 3.13
CA THR A 6 -5.12 12.10 1.72
C THR A 6 -3.89 12.77 1.15
N SER A 7 -2.81 12.87 1.95
CA SER A 7 -1.53 13.46 1.56
C SER A 7 -0.41 12.46 1.79
N LEU A 8 0.44 12.29 0.78
CA LEU A 8 1.59 11.40 0.86
C LEU A 8 2.59 11.87 1.94
N SER A 9 2.86 13.17 2.03
CA SER A 9 3.82 13.71 3.01
C SER A 9 3.31 13.53 4.45
N ALA A 10 2.02 13.78 4.69
CA ALA A 10 1.40 13.54 5.99
C ALA A 10 1.42 12.06 6.37
N GLY A 11 1.11 11.19 5.41
CA GLY A 11 1.16 9.74 5.60
C GLY A 11 2.55 9.21 5.90
N ILE A 12 3.59 9.65 5.17
CA ILE A 12 4.99 9.28 5.45
C ILE A 12 5.44 9.76 6.82
N LYS A 13 5.09 10.99 7.20
CA LYS A 13 5.37 11.52 8.54
C LYS A 13 4.76 10.61 9.63
N LYS A 14 3.48 10.25 9.46
CA LYS A 14 2.75 9.38 10.39
C LYS A 14 3.31 7.96 10.44
N ILE A 15 3.80 7.41 9.33
CA ILE A 15 4.53 6.13 9.30
C ILE A 15 5.75 6.20 10.22
N SER A 16 6.56 7.25 10.07
CA SER A 16 7.77 7.44 10.87
C SER A 16 7.48 7.64 12.35
N GLU A 17 6.40 8.37 12.69
CA GLU A 17 5.97 8.62 14.07
C GLU A 17 5.40 7.37 14.76
N THR A 18 4.55 6.62 14.04
CA THR A 18 3.85 5.45 14.60
C THR A 18 4.64 4.16 14.48
N LYS A 19 5.74 4.16 13.71
CA LYS A 19 6.53 2.97 13.36
C LYS A 19 5.71 1.83 12.78
N ARG A 20 4.62 2.19 12.08
CA ARG A 20 3.73 1.25 11.40
C ARG A 20 3.98 1.27 9.89
N PRO A 21 3.89 0.13 9.20
CA PRO A 21 4.01 0.10 7.75
C PRO A 21 2.92 0.95 7.08
N GLY A 22 3.24 1.47 5.90
CA GLY A 22 2.32 2.25 5.08
C GLY A 22 1.58 1.39 4.06
N MET A 23 0.33 1.74 3.77
CA MET A 23 -0.43 1.18 2.65
C MET A 23 -0.92 2.35 1.78
N VAL A 24 -0.36 2.50 0.59
CA VAL A 24 -0.67 3.59 -0.35
C VAL A 24 -1.61 3.09 -1.43
N ILE A 25 -2.82 3.62 -1.47
CA ILE A 25 -3.83 3.35 -2.48
C ILE A 25 -3.84 4.51 -3.46
N ILE A 26 -3.45 4.26 -4.71
CA ILE A 26 -3.48 5.27 -5.77
C ILE A 26 -4.65 4.95 -6.71
N HIS A 27 -5.57 5.89 -6.83
CA HIS A 27 -6.79 5.73 -7.63
C HIS A 27 -7.21 7.05 -8.30
N LYS A 28 -8.26 7.00 -9.12
CA LYS A 28 -8.82 8.16 -9.82
C LYS A 28 -10.32 8.20 -9.64
N SER A 29 -10.91 9.40 -9.64
CA SER A 29 -12.36 9.59 -9.55
C SER A 29 -13.11 9.03 -10.77
N THR A 30 -12.50 9.11 -11.96
CA THR A 30 -13.07 8.64 -13.24
C THR A 30 -12.63 7.21 -13.60
N CYS A 31 -12.77 6.27 -12.66
CA CYS A 31 -12.28 4.89 -12.83
C CYS A 31 -13.23 3.86 -12.23
N GLY A 32 -13.94 3.09 -13.07
CA GLY A 32 -14.89 2.07 -12.62
C GLY A 32 -14.25 0.99 -11.74
N ALA A 33 -13.04 0.51 -12.11
CA ALA A 33 -12.29 -0.45 -11.31
C ALA A 33 -11.91 0.10 -9.92
N CYS A 34 -11.69 1.40 -9.80
CA CYS A 34 -11.34 2.08 -8.56
C CYS A 34 -12.55 2.13 -7.61
N THR A 35 -13.74 2.41 -8.14
CA THR A 35 -15.00 2.35 -7.38
C THR A 35 -15.26 0.94 -6.86
N THR A 36 -15.11 -0.08 -7.72
CA THR A 36 -15.27 -1.48 -7.30
C THR A 36 -14.27 -1.87 -6.21
N LEU A 37 -13.00 -1.48 -6.35
CA LEU A 37 -11.98 -1.75 -5.35
C LEU A 37 -12.35 -1.10 -4.01
N LYS A 38 -12.71 0.20 -4.02
CA LYS A 38 -13.12 0.92 -2.80
C LYS A 38 -14.27 0.21 -2.09
N SER A 39 -15.32 -0.19 -2.80
CA SER A 39 -16.45 -0.92 -2.23
C SER A 39 -16.02 -2.27 -1.63
N LYS A 40 -15.13 -3.01 -2.31
CA LYS A 40 -14.58 -4.27 -1.80
C LYS A 40 -13.74 -4.09 -0.52
N LEU A 41 -12.94 -3.02 -0.45
CA LEU A 41 -12.16 -2.71 0.75
C LEU A 41 -13.06 -2.38 1.93
N LEU A 42 -14.09 -1.55 1.73
CA LEU A 42 -15.03 -1.15 2.78
C LEU A 42 -15.94 -2.29 3.25
N ALA A 43 -16.27 -3.23 2.38
CA ALA A 43 -17.10 -4.38 2.72
C ALA A 43 -16.34 -5.48 3.49
N SER A 44 -15.00 -5.49 3.43
CA SER A 44 -14.18 -6.53 4.06
C SER A 44 -13.81 -6.15 5.49
N ARG A 45 -14.40 -6.86 6.46
CA ARG A 45 -14.06 -6.71 7.90
C ARG A 45 -12.60 -7.05 8.18
N GLU A 46 -12.04 -8.01 7.46
CA GLU A 46 -10.66 -8.41 7.64
C GLU A 46 -9.69 -7.34 7.16
N ILE A 47 -10.00 -6.66 6.04
CA ILE A 47 -9.20 -5.52 5.58
C ILE A 47 -9.34 -4.34 6.55
N ASP A 48 -10.55 -4.04 7.04
CA ASP A 48 -10.74 -2.99 8.06
C ASP A 48 -9.90 -3.31 9.32
N HIS A 49 -9.90 -4.56 9.78
CA HIS A 49 -9.09 -4.99 10.92
C HIS A 49 -7.59 -4.87 10.65
N LEU A 50 -7.08 -5.42 9.54
CA LEU A 50 -5.67 -5.33 9.18
C LEU A 50 -5.23 -3.89 8.96
N SER A 51 -6.09 -3.04 8.40
CA SER A 51 -5.80 -1.61 8.17
C SER A 51 -5.47 -0.87 9.47
N ASN A 52 -5.95 -1.34 10.62
CA ASN A 52 -5.59 -0.79 11.93
C ASN A 52 -4.13 -1.03 12.33
N SER A 53 -3.37 -1.83 11.57
CA SER A 53 -1.92 -1.99 11.72
C SER A 53 -1.13 -1.17 10.69
N PHE A 54 -1.78 -0.56 9.70
CA PHE A 54 -1.14 0.25 8.65
C PHE A 54 -1.46 1.73 8.75
N VAL A 55 -0.54 2.60 8.33
CA VAL A 55 -0.92 3.96 7.96
C VAL A 55 -1.45 3.92 6.52
N VAL A 56 -2.76 4.02 6.37
CA VAL A 56 -3.40 3.99 5.05
C VAL A 56 -3.37 5.39 4.43
N ILE A 57 -2.88 5.49 3.19
CA ILE A 57 -2.76 6.72 2.42
C ILE A 57 -3.55 6.54 1.14
N SER A 58 -4.60 7.32 0.94
CA SER A 58 -5.45 7.28 -0.25
C SER A 58 -5.19 8.51 -1.11
N LEU A 59 -4.49 8.32 -2.23
CA LEU A 59 -4.14 9.37 -3.18
C LEU A 59 -5.03 9.26 -4.41
N MET A 60 -5.78 10.33 -4.66
CA MET A 60 -6.74 10.45 -5.75
C MET A 60 -6.35 11.59 -6.70
N ASP A 61 -6.47 11.35 -8.00
CA ASP A 61 -6.28 12.36 -9.06
C ASP A 61 -4.96 13.15 -8.88
N ASP A 62 -5.01 14.47 -8.66
CA ASP A 62 -3.82 15.33 -8.57
C ASP A 62 -2.96 15.11 -7.31
N SER A 63 -3.48 14.41 -6.30
CA SER A 63 -2.70 14.02 -5.12
C SER A 63 -1.82 12.79 -5.36
N ALA A 64 -1.93 12.15 -6.53
CA ALA A 64 -1.05 11.06 -6.91
C ALA A 64 0.42 11.53 -6.97
N PRO A 65 1.35 10.75 -6.40
CA PRO A 65 2.74 11.18 -6.28
C PRO A 65 3.39 11.24 -7.64
N ARG A 66 4.25 12.22 -7.95
CA ARG A 66 4.84 12.34 -9.30
C ARG A 66 6.15 11.57 -9.44
N GLU A 67 6.72 11.10 -8.33
CA GLU A 67 8.04 10.49 -8.31
C GLU A 67 8.03 9.07 -8.92
N PRO A 68 9.00 8.73 -9.79
CA PRO A 68 9.07 7.42 -10.45
C PRO A 68 9.05 6.22 -9.50
N LYS A 69 9.54 6.40 -8.26
CA LYS A 69 9.55 5.34 -7.26
C LYS A 69 8.16 4.78 -6.98
N TYR A 70 7.09 5.58 -7.08
CA TYR A 70 5.71 5.13 -6.86
C TYR A 70 5.02 4.58 -8.13
N TYR A 71 5.78 4.41 -9.22
CA TYR A 71 5.35 3.80 -10.48
C TYR A 71 6.32 2.70 -10.93
N PRO A 72 6.68 1.74 -10.05
CA PRO A 72 7.72 0.75 -10.33
C PRO A 72 7.44 -0.10 -11.59
N ASP A 73 6.18 -0.27 -11.97
CA ASP A 73 5.73 -1.02 -13.14
C ASP A 73 4.73 -0.23 -14.01
N GLY A 74 4.66 1.11 -13.85
CA GLY A 74 3.87 2.00 -14.71
C GLY A 74 2.77 2.82 -14.03
N LYS A 75 2.06 3.62 -14.83
CA LYS A 75 1.13 4.68 -14.40
C LYS A 75 -0.36 4.30 -14.38
N TYR A 76 -0.70 3.00 -14.43
CA TYR A 76 -2.08 2.47 -14.40
C TYR A 76 -2.80 2.67 -13.05
N VAL A 77 -4.13 2.64 -12.99
CA VAL A 77 -4.89 2.71 -11.73
C VAL A 77 -6.02 1.69 -11.73
N PRO A 78 -6.45 1.17 -10.57
CA PRO A 78 -5.90 1.42 -9.23
C PRO A 78 -4.60 0.65 -8.95
N ARG A 79 -3.79 1.14 -8.00
CA ARG A 79 -2.61 0.45 -7.47
C ARG A 79 -2.59 0.50 -5.94
N ILE A 80 -2.06 -0.55 -5.33
CA ILE A 80 -1.77 -0.58 -3.89
C ILE A 80 -0.29 -0.89 -3.69
N LEU A 81 0.41 0.04 -3.05
CA LEU A 81 1.83 -0.05 -2.71
C LEU A 81 1.99 -0.15 -1.20
N PHE A 82 3.06 -0.79 -0.74
CA PHE A 82 3.38 -0.91 0.68
C PHE A 82 4.68 -0.22 1.01
N LEU A 83 4.70 0.50 2.13
CA LEU A 83 5.88 1.15 2.67
C LEU A 83 6.30 0.45 3.96
N ASP A 84 7.60 0.31 4.18
CA ASP A 84 8.12 -0.15 5.46
C ASP A 84 7.97 0.93 6.56
N PRO A 85 8.23 0.62 7.84
CA PRO A 85 8.15 1.60 8.93
C PRO A 85 9.12 2.79 8.83
N SER A 86 10.09 2.74 7.91
CA SER A 86 10.97 3.88 7.59
C SER A 86 10.41 4.78 6.48
N GLY A 87 9.26 4.42 5.90
CA GLY A 87 8.63 5.12 4.79
C GLY A 87 9.22 4.76 3.42
N GLN A 88 10.00 3.69 3.32
CA GLN A 88 10.58 3.22 2.06
C GLN A 88 9.66 2.23 1.35
N LEU A 89 9.63 2.28 0.03
CA LEU A 89 8.78 1.42 -0.78
C LEU A 89 9.29 -0.03 -0.80
N MET A 90 8.42 -0.95 -0.40
CA MET A 90 8.63 -2.40 -0.48
C MET A 90 8.28 -2.92 -1.88
N LYS A 91 9.21 -2.77 -2.83
CA LYS A 91 8.98 -3.10 -4.25
C LYS A 91 8.71 -4.59 -4.49
N GLU A 92 9.23 -5.45 -3.62
CA GLU A 92 9.06 -6.90 -3.61
C GLU A 92 7.65 -7.34 -3.23
N VAL A 93 6.87 -6.48 -2.57
CA VAL A 93 5.49 -6.79 -2.17
C VAL A 93 4.55 -6.53 -3.35
N ILE A 94 4.37 -7.59 -4.14
CA ILE A 94 3.48 -7.62 -5.31
C ILE A 94 2.27 -8.53 -5.09
N ASN A 95 1.25 -8.36 -5.93
CA ASN A 95 0.12 -9.27 -6.04
C ASN A 95 0.55 -10.60 -6.69
N ILE A 96 0.99 -11.55 -5.86
CA ILE A 96 1.34 -12.90 -6.29
C ILE A 96 0.09 -13.60 -6.81
N GLY A 97 0.20 -14.21 -8.01
CA GLY A 97 -0.93 -14.80 -8.72
C GLY A 97 -1.84 -13.78 -9.41
N GLY A 98 -1.50 -12.49 -9.35
CA GLY A 98 -2.12 -11.43 -10.13
C GLY A 98 -1.61 -11.37 -11.57
N ASN A 99 -1.89 -10.24 -12.23
CA ASN A 99 -1.40 -9.99 -13.57
C ASN A 99 0.11 -9.66 -13.56
N SER A 100 0.90 -10.33 -14.40
CA SER A 100 2.35 -10.16 -14.46
C SER A 100 2.81 -8.79 -14.95
N GLN A 101 1.99 -8.10 -15.74
CA GLN A 101 2.21 -6.73 -16.22
C GLN A 101 1.74 -5.67 -15.22
N TYR A 102 0.75 -6.00 -14.37
CA TYR A 102 0.16 -5.09 -13.39
C TYR A 102 0.34 -5.63 -11.96
N LYS A 103 1.58 -5.60 -11.48
CA LYS A 103 2.03 -6.28 -10.27
C LYS A 103 1.41 -5.74 -8.98
N TYR A 104 0.93 -4.49 -8.99
CA TYR A 104 0.33 -3.83 -7.83
C TYR A 104 -1.18 -3.62 -7.98
N TYR A 105 -1.79 -4.22 -9.01
CA TYR A 105 -3.24 -4.26 -9.18
C TYR A 105 -3.83 -5.45 -8.42
N TYR A 106 -4.83 -5.20 -7.57
CA TYR A 106 -5.53 -6.22 -6.80
C TYR A 106 -7.00 -6.30 -7.24
N SER A 107 -7.37 -7.40 -7.90
CA SER A 107 -8.74 -7.63 -8.39
C SER A 107 -9.68 -8.18 -7.30
N ASN A 108 -9.12 -8.82 -6.27
CA ASN A 108 -9.85 -9.46 -5.18
C ASN A 108 -9.22 -9.13 -3.82
N THR A 109 -10.00 -9.29 -2.75
CA THR A 109 -9.61 -8.95 -1.37
C THR A 109 -8.63 -9.96 -0.78
N THR A 110 -8.75 -11.25 -1.11
CA THR A 110 -7.87 -12.32 -0.59
C THR A 110 -6.40 -12.08 -0.96
N SER A 111 -6.12 -11.76 -2.21
CA SER A 111 -4.76 -11.41 -2.67
C SER A 111 -4.19 -10.21 -1.91
N LEU A 112 -5.02 -9.20 -1.64
CA LEU A 112 -4.61 -8.02 -0.90
C LEU A 112 -4.33 -8.36 0.57
N ILE A 113 -5.21 -9.12 1.22
CA ILE A 113 -5.03 -9.62 2.59
C ILE A 113 -3.71 -10.38 2.72
N ASN A 114 -3.42 -11.28 1.77
CA ASN A 114 -2.15 -12.02 1.74
C ASN A 114 -0.93 -11.09 1.62
N SER A 115 -1.03 -10.00 0.84
CA SER A 115 0.04 -8.99 0.80
C SER A 115 0.17 -8.22 2.12
N MET A 116 -0.95 -7.81 2.72
CA MET A 116 -0.96 -7.11 4.02
C MET A 116 -0.31 -7.97 5.11
N GLN A 117 -0.69 -9.25 5.21
CA GLN A 117 -0.11 -10.18 6.18
C GLN A 117 1.40 -10.38 5.97
N ARG A 118 1.86 -10.48 4.71
CA ARG A 118 3.30 -10.57 4.39
C ARG A 118 4.06 -9.34 4.83
N VAL A 119 3.52 -8.14 4.62
CA VAL A 119 4.14 -6.89 5.08
C VAL A 119 4.22 -6.84 6.60
N LEU A 120 3.15 -7.19 7.31
CA LEU A 120 3.17 -7.25 8.77
C LEU A 120 4.22 -8.23 9.27
N LYS A 121 4.29 -9.45 8.70
CA LYS A 121 5.29 -10.45 9.06
C LYS A 121 6.72 -9.95 8.81
N ALA A 122 6.97 -9.32 7.66
CA ALA A 122 8.27 -8.73 7.35
C ALA A 122 8.62 -7.64 8.37
N CYS A 123 7.73 -6.67 8.59
CA CYS A 123 7.99 -5.54 9.49
C CYS A 123 8.10 -5.96 10.97
N SER A 124 7.45 -7.04 11.38
CA SER A 124 7.59 -7.63 12.73
C SER A 124 8.88 -8.44 12.89
N GLY A 125 9.41 -9.05 11.82
CA GLY A 125 10.67 -9.81 11.86
C GLY A 125 11.93 -8.95 11.67
N GLU A 126 11.80 -7.77 11.07
CA GLU A 126 12.89 -6.84 10.77
C GLU A 126 13.45 -6.08 11.99
N GLN A 127 12.97 -6.38 13.20
CA GLN A 127 13.61 -5.90 14.44
C GLN A 127 14.89 -6.65 14.80
N SER A 128 15.31 -7.69 14.05
CA SER A 128 16.48 -8.50 14.41
C SER A 128 17.63 -8.54 13.39
N ASN A 129 17.48 -8.10 12.13
CA ASN A 129 18.61 -8.23 11.18
C ASN A 129 18.50 -7.35 9.93
N ARG A 130 19.05 -6.13 9.96
CA ARG A 130 19.55 -5.48 8.73
C ARG A 130 21.05 -5.21 8.87
N PRO A 131 21.90 -5.80 8.02
CA PRO A 131 23.22 -5.25 7.77
C PRO A 131 23.05 -3.91 7.05
N THR A 132 23.72 -2.88 7.57
CA THR A 132 23.87 -1.58 6.91
C THR A 132 24.63 -1.75 5.59
N GLY A 133 23.89 -1.83 4.48
CA GLY A 133 24.45 -1.83 3.15
C GLY A 133 24.76 -0.42 2.68
N SER A 134 25.87 0.14 3.16
CA SER A 134 26.56 1.24 2.49
C SER A 134 27.22 0.72 1.22
N LYS A 135 26.97 1.37 0.08
CA LYS A 135 27.97 1.71 -0.94
C LYS A 135 27.40 2.75 -1.88
#